data_AF-A0A1F3LTH4-F1
#
_entry.id   AF-A0A1F3LTH4-F1
#
_cell.length_a   1.000
_cell.length_b   1.000
_cell.length_c   1.000
_cell.angle_alpha   90.00
_cell.angle_beta   90.00
_cell.angle_gamma   90.00
#
_symmetry.space_group_name_H-M   'P 1'
#
loop_
_entity.id
_entity.type
_entity.pdbx_description
1 polymer ?
#
loop_
_entity_poly.entity_id
_entity_poly.type
_entity_poly.pdbx_seq_one_letter_code
_entity_poly.pdbx_strand_id
1 'polypeptide(L)' 'MEETNSSTKKDVKINLAGYYDNLPEKTSPKTDFVRELAWACNVDAYTVRNWLKGRTKPLNPKHVEIISSITGINAEDLF' A
#
# COMPACT_ATOMS: atom_id res chain seq x y z
N MET A 1 32.89 14.95 -20.02
CA MET A 1 31.72 15.50 -20.73
C MET A 1 30.63 15.62 -19.71
N GLU A 2 30.39 16.85 -19.27
CA GLU A 2 29.27 17.26 -18.44
C GLU A 2 27.97 17.09 -19.20
N GLU A 3 26.91 16.66 -18.51
CA GLU A 3 25.57 17.22 -18.73
C GLU A 3 24.91 17.46 -17.37
N THR A 4 25.10 18.69 -16.86
CA THR A 4 24.34 19.25 -15.74
C THR A 4 22.94 19.58 -16.24
N ASN A 5 21.93 18.80 -15.84
CA ASN A 5 20.55 19.13 -16.18
C ASN A 5 20.10 20.33 -15.33
N SER A 6 20.09 21.48 -15.99
CA SER A 6 19.74 22.79 -15.45
C SER A 6 18.24 22.87 -15.18
N SER A 7 17.83 22.64 -13.94
CA SER A 7 16.47 22.93 -13.49
C SER A 7 16.29 24.45 -13.38
N THR A 8 15.71 25.04 -14.42
CA THR A 8 15.28 26.43 -14.48
C THR A 8 14.37 26.76 -13.29
N LYS A 9 14.88 27.53 -12.31
CA LYS A 9 14.09 28.15 -11.25
C LYS A 9 13.19 29.23 -11.88
N LYS A 10 11.94 28.88 -12.16
CA LYS A 10 10.85 29.87 -12.22
C LYS A 10 10.43 30.12 -10.79
N ASP A 11 10.59 31.35 -10.32
CA ASP A 11 9.99 31.84 -9.06
C ASP A 11 8.47 31.85 -9.18
N VAL A 12 7.85 30.67 -9.14
CA VAL A 12 6.42 30.54 -8.94
C VAL A 12 6.19 30.84 -7.46
N LYS A 13 5.45 31.92 -7.18
CA LYS A 13 5.01 32.25 -5.83
C LYS A 13 4.12 31.12 -5.32
N ILE A 14 4.73 30.12 -4.67
CA ILE A 14 4.02 28.99 -4.09
C ILE A 14 3.12 29.53 -2.98
N ASN A 15 1.81 29.42 -3.18
CA ASN A 15 0.85 29.58 -2.08
C ASN A 15 0.82 28.27 -1.26
N LEU A 16 0.15 28.29 -0.10
CA LEU A 16 0.13 27.13 0.80
C LEU A 16 -0.37 25.84 0.12
N ALA A 17 -1.35 25.95 -0.78
CA ALA A 17 -1.87 24.82 -1.56
C ALA A 17 -0.80 24.25 -2.51
N GLY A 18 -0.12 25.11 -3.28
CA GLY A 18 0.97 24.69 -4.15
C GLY A 18 2.14 24.05 -3.39
N TYR A 19 2.43 24.49 -2.17
CA TYR A 19 3.45 23.85 -1.33
C TYR A 19 3.01 22.44 -0.94
N TYR A 20 1.75 22.30 -0.50
CA TYR A 20 1.17 21.03 -0.09
C TYR A 20 1.13 20.01 -1.22
N ASP A 21 0.72 20.41 -2.43
CA ASP A 21 0.62 19.51 -3.59
C ASP A 21 1.98 19.06 -4.13
N ASN A 22 3.05 19.82 -3.85
CA ASN A 22 4.43 19.44 -4.21
C ASN A 22 5.15 18.66 -3.11
N LEU A 23 4.49 18.37 -1.98
CA LEU A 23 5.07 17.47 -0.99
C LEU A 23 5.29 16.08 -1.62
N PRO A 24 6.42 15.41 -1.31
CA PRO A 24 6.65 14.06 -1.79
C PRO A 24 5.48 13.16 -1.41
N GLU A 25 5.11 12.27 -2.34
CA GLU A 25 4.04 11.33 -2.08
C GLU A 25 4.39 10.46 -0.87
N LYS A 26 3.46 10.41 0.08
CA LYS A 26 3.65 9.66 1.32
C LYS A 26 3.58 8.16 1.03
N THR A 27 4.68 7.45 1.18
CA THR A 27 4.65 5.98 1.17
C THR A 27 3.90 5.46 2.39
N SER A 28 2.92 4.56 2.20
CA SER A 28 2.18 3.94 3.30
C SER A 28 2.15 2.41 3.16
N PRO A 29 3.31 1.71 3.21
CA PRO A 29 3.44 0.32 2.79
C PRO A 29 2.45 -0.64 3.47
N LYS A 30 2.21 -0.46 4.79
CA LYS A 30 1.23 -1.28 5.54
C LYS A 30 -0.21 -1.03 5.09
N THR A 31 -0.55 0.20 4.73
CA THR A 31 -1.90 0.54 4.24
C THR A 31 -2.10 0.03 2.83
N ASP A 32 -1.08 0.16 1.99
CA ASP A 32 -1.13 -0.29 0.60
C ASP A 32 -1.24 -1.82 0.54
N PHE A 33 -0.47 -2.54 1.36
CA PHE A 33 -0.60 -3.99 1.53
C PHE A 33 -2.01 -4.42 1.99
N VAL A 34 -2.60 -3.72 2.96
CA VAL A 34 -3.98 -4.02 3.40
C VAL A 34 -4.98 -3.80 2.27
N ARG A 35 -4.80 -2.75 1.46
CA ARG A 35 -5.68 -2.45 0.31
C ARG A 35 -5.53 -3.50 -0.79
N GLU A 36 -4.32 -3.94 -1.07
CA GLU A 36 -4.02 -4.99 -2.04
C GLU A 36 -4.72 -6.29 -1.66
N LEU A 37 -4.55 -6.76 -0.42
CA LEU A 37 -5.22 -7.97 0.07
C LEU A 37 -6.75 -7.83 0.06
N ALA A 38 -7.28 -6.66 0.45
CA ALA A 38 -8.72 -6.40 0.45
C ALA A 38 -9.31 -6.49 -0.96
N TRP A 39 -8.64 -5.87 -1.93
CA TRP A 39 -9.02 -5.93 -3.34
C TRP A 39 -8.93 -7.36 -3.89
N ALA A 40 -7.82 -8.06 -3.65
CA ALA A 40 -7.59 -9.40 -4.18
C ALA A 40 -8.58 -10.44 -3.61
N CYS A 41 -8.91 -10.35 -2.32
CA CYS A 41 -9.88 -11.24 -1.67
C CYS A 41 -11.33 -10.76 -1.80
N ASN A 42 -11.60 -9.62 -2.46
CA ASN A 42 -12.92 -9.00 -2.55
C ASN A 42 -13.61 -8.85 -1.18
N VAL A 43 -12.86 -8.34 -0.20
CA VAL A 43 -13.34 -8.04 1.16
C VAL A 43 -13.02 -6.59 1.52
N ASP A 44 -13.57 -6.11 2.62
CA ASP A 44 -13.21 -4.79 3.14
C ASP A 44 -11.85 -4.80 3.87
N ALA A 45 -11.20 -3.64 3.93
CA ALA A 45 -9.92 -3.47 4.61
C ALA A 45 -9.98 -3.72 6.13
N TYR A 46 -11.14 -3.59 6.76
CA TYR A 46 -11.31 -3.87 8.19
C TYR A 46 -11.26 -5.38 8.45
N THR A 47 -11.86 -6.19 7.59
CA THR A 47 -11.75 -7.66 7.60
C THR A 47 -10.28 -8.10 7.50
N VAL A 48 -9.51 -7.58 6.54
CA VAL A 48 -8.07 -7.88 6.42
C VAL A 48 -7.30 -7.49 7.69
N ARG A 49 -7.59 -6.32 8.27
CA ARG A 49 -6.95 -5.88 9.52
C ARG A 49 -7.26 -6.80 10.70
N ASN A 50 -8.42 -7.44 10.75
CA ASN A 50 -8.75 -8.41 11.78
C ASN A 50 -7.96 -9.71 11.61
N TRP A 51 -7.76 -10.17 10.37
CA TRP A 51 -6.89 -11.30 10.07
C TRP A 51 -5.45 -11.05 10.49
N LEU A 52 -4.88 -9.90 10.09
CA LEU A 52 -3.51 -9.51 10.45
C LEU A 52 -3.28 -9.31 11.96
N LYS A 53 -4.36 -9.11 12.74
CA LYS A 53 -4.32 -8.98 14.20
C LYS A 53 -4.64 -10.30 14.92
N GLY A 54 -4.84 -11.39 14.18
CA GLY A 54 -5.21 -12.70 14.73
C GLY A 54 -6.58 -12.75 15.40
N ARG A 55 -7.47 -11.78 15.11
CA ARG A 55 -8.82 -11.74 15.72
C ARG A 55 -9.78 -12.72 15.06
N THR A 56 -9.62 -12.90 13.75
CA THR A 56 -10.41 -13.82 12.93
C THR A 56 -9.50 -14.45 11.89
N LYS A 57 -9.95 -15.54 11.27
CA LYS A 57 -9.29 -16.17 10.12
C LYS A 57 -10.21 -16.14 8.90
N PRO A 58 -9.69 -16.18 7.66
CA PRO A 58 -10.54 -16.30 6.49
C PRO A 58 -11.30 -17.63 6.51
N LEU A 59 -12.62 -17.57 6.33
CA LEU A 59 -13.47 -18.77 6.26
C LEU A 59 -13.47 -19.40 4.87
N ASN A 60 -13.19 -18.59 3.84
CA ASN A 60 -13.11 -19.04 2.46
C ASN A 60 -11.67 -19.52 2.17
N PRO A 61 -11.45 -20.81 1.83
CA PRO A 61 -10.12 -21.34 1.52
C PRO A 61 -9.41 -20.56 0.41
N LYS A 62 -10.16 -20.03 -0.57
CA LYS A 62 -9.60 -19.21 -1.65
C LYS A 62 -8.88 -17.95 -1.13
N HIS A 63 -9.34 -17.36 -0.03
CA HIS A 63 -8.66 -16.21 0.55
C HIS A 63 -7.30 -16.61 1.14
N VAL A 64 -7.19 -17.81 1.72
CA VAL A 64 -5.92 -18.33 2.24
C VAL A 64 -4.94 -18.57 1.09
N GLU A 65 -5.40 -19.16 -0.02
CA GLU A 65 -4.60 -19.34 -1.24
C GLU A 65 -4.11 -18.00 -1.83
N ILE A 66 -5.00 -17.01 -1.95
CA ILE A 66 -4.66 -15.67 -2.45
C ILE A 66 -3.61 -15.01 -1.55
N ILE A 67 -3.81 -15.03 -0.23
CA ILE A 67 -2.88 -14.41 0.72
C ILE A 67 -1.53 -15.13 0.69
N SER A 68 -1.52 -16.47 0.61
CA SER A 68 -0.30 -17.27 0.47
C SER A 68 0.46 -16.88 -0.79
N SER A 69 -0.23 -16.74 -1.93
CA SER A 69 0.38 -16.34 -3.19
C SER A 69 0.96 -14.92 -3.17
N ILE A 70 0.30 -13.96 -2.50
CA ILE A 70 0.76 -12.56 -2.43
C ILE A 70 1.95 -12.43 -1.48
N THR A 71 1.89 -13.12 -0.34
CA THR A 71 2.90 -12.99 0.72
C THR A 71 4.09 -13.92 0.58
N GLY A 72 3.94 -15.02 -0.17
CA GLY A 72 4.90 -16.12 -0.22
C GLY A 72 4.94 -16.98 1.05
N ILE A 73 4.04 -16.75 2.01
CA ILE A 73 3.92 -17.55 3.24
C ILE A 73 3.09 -18.79 2.90
N ASN A 74 3.49 -19.98 3.36
CA ASN A 74 2.70 -21.18 3.14
C ASN A 74 1.32 -21.04 3.81
N ALA A 75 0.29 -21.59 3.18
CA ALA A 75 -1.08 -21.53 3.68
C ALA A 75 -1.23 -22.06 5.12
N GLU A 76 -0.42 -23.05 5.49
CA GLU A 76 -0.39 -23.67 6.82
C GLU A 76 0.19 -22.75 7.91
N ASP A 77 0.99 -21.75 7.52
CA ASP A 77 1.73 -20.85 8.41
C ASP A 77 1.07 -19.46 8.56
N LEU A 78 -0.05 -19.20 7.86
CA LEU A 78 -0.62 -17.84 7.74
C LEU A 78 -1.34 -17.32 8.99
N PHE A 79 -1.98 -18.19 9.77
CA PHE A 79 -2.93 -17.78 10.83
C PHE A 79 -2.90 -18.66 12.07
#